data_AF-A0A972B1Q1-F1
#
_entry.id   AF-A0A972B1Q1-F1
#
_cell.length_a   1.000
_cell.length_b   1.000
_cell.length_c   1.000
_cell.angle_alpha   90.00
_cell.angle_beta   90.00
_cell.angle_gamma   90.00
#
_symmetry.space_group_name_H-M   'P 1'
#
loop_
_entity.id
_entity.type
_entity.pdbx_description
1 polymer ?
#
loop_
_entity_poly.entity_id
_entity_poly.type
_entity_poly.pdbx_seq_one_letter_code
_entity_poly.pdbx_strand_id
1 'polypeptide(L)'
;PELHRSVNLQQEWSRVMGTKARIPQAGIAVMGNTADNPQLVARFEEAYAKATRWCQENQQTCAEEVTAKIPMLSAEAAADALAAQGNYYATAFAAKQELDAFLAILLAKQPASVGGKLPNADFYANPNSPEQ
;
A
#
# COMPACT_ATOMS: atom_id res chain seq x y z
N PRO A 1 -21.79 17.80 17.70
CA PRO A 1 -22.49 16.79 16.86
C PRO A 1 -21.77 15.46 17.03
N GLU A 2 -22.50 14.35 17.10
CA GLU A 2 -21.89 13.02 17.15
C GLU A 2 -21.34 12.66 15.77
N LEU A 3 -20.10 12.18 15.71
CA LEU A 3 -19.41 11.80 14.48
C LEU A 3 -19.50 10.28 14.31
N HIS A 4 -19.93 9.83 13.14
CA HIS A 4 -20.01 8.42 12.80
C HIS A 4 -19.14 8.11 11.59
N ARG A 5 -18.57 6.90 11.55
CA ARG A 5 -17.90 6.39 10.36
C ARG A 5 -18.95 6.09 9.29
N SER A 6 -18.69 6.58 8.08
CA SER A 6 -19.49 6.24 6.90
C SER A 6 -19.09 4.87 6.33
N VAL A 7 -19.52 4.59 5.11
CA VAL A 7 -19.26 3.35 4.38
C VAL A 7 -17.76 3.08 4.22
N ASN A 8 -17.33 1.85 4.51
CA ASN A 8 -15.98 1.39 4.22
C ASN A 8 -15.87 0.96 2.75
N LEU A 9 -15.22 1.78 1.92
CA LEU A 9 -15.08 1.52 0.49
C LEU A 9 -14.31 0.22 0.17
N GLN A 10 -13.44 -0.26 1.05
CA GLN A 10 -12.75 -1.54 0.85
C GLN A 10 -13.72 -2.72 0.98
N GLN A 11 -14.70 -2.63 1.88
CA GLN A 11 -15.76 -3.65 2.02
C GLN A 11 -16.75 -3.61 0.86
N GLU A 12 -17.09 -2.41 0.38
CA GLU A 12 -17.93 -2.30 -0.83
C GLU A 12 -17.19 -2.82 -2.07
N TRP A 13 -15.89 -2.58 -2.15
CA TRP A 13 -15.06 -3.10 -3.23
C TRP A 13 -15.06 -4.63 -3.25
N SER A 14 -14.81 -5.30 -2.12
CA SER A 14 -14.86 -6.77 -2.08
C SER A 14 -16.24 -7.30 -2.47
N ARG A 15 -17.30 -6.67 -1.97
CA ARG A 15 -18.69 -7.08 -2.25
C ARG A 15 -19.02 -7.01 -3.74
N VAL A 16 -18.59 -5.96 -4.44
CA VAL A 16 -18.90 -5.76 -5.87
C VAL A 16 -17.95 -6.54 -6.77
N MET A 17 -16.67 -6.60 -6.42
CA MET A 17 -15.62 -7.16 -7.28
C MET A 17 -15.31 -8.63 -7.00
N GLY A 18 -15.83 -9.20 -5.91
CA GLY A 18 -15.53 -10.58 -5.49
C GLY A 18 -14.08 -10.77 -5.04
N THR A 19 -13.41 -9.70 -4.61
CA THR A 19 -12.01 -9.72 -4.14
C THR A 19 -11.94 -9.67 -2.62
N LYS A 20 -10.72 -9.73 -2.06
CA LYS A 20 -10.51 -9.34 -0.66
C LYS A 20 -10.87 -7.85 -0.47
N ALA A 21 -11.22 -7.46 0.75
CA ALA A 21 -11.60 -6.08 1.10
C ALA A 21 -10.38 -5.17 1.14
N ARG A 22 -9.77 -4.95 -0.02
CA ARG A 22 -8.56 -4.17 -0.24
C ARG A 22 -8.59 -3.57 -1.63
N ILE A 23 -8.02 -2.37 -1.75
CA ILE A 23 -7.89 -1.66 -3.02
C ILE A 23 -6.42 -1.24 -3.13
N PRO A 24 -5.68 -1.65 -4.17
CA PRO A 24 -4.26 -1.32 -4.30
C PRO A 24 -4.08 0.13 -4.79
N GLN A 25 -4.41 1.09 -3.91
CA GLN A 25 -4.40 2.53 -4.22
C GLN A 25 -3.04 3.18 -3.99
N ALA A 26 -2.22 2.61 -3.12
CA ALA A 26 -0.92 3.12 -2.74
C ALA A 26 0.15 2.04 -2.89
N GLY A 27 1.34 2.46 -3.31
CA GLY A 27 2.51 1.63 -3.45
C GLY A 27 3.78 2.49 -3.41
N ILE A 28 4.93 1.83 -3.40
CA ILE A 28 6.24 2.48 -3.40
C ILE A 28 6.90 2.17 -4.72
N ALA A 29 7.36 3.21 -5.42
CA ALA A 29 8.12 3.09 -6.65
C ALA A 29 9.58 3.47 -6.41
N VAL A 30 10.49 2.72 -7.01
CA VAL A 30 11.93 3.02 -7.03
C VAL A 30 12.27 3.58 -8.41
N MET A 31 12.96 4.72 -8.43
CA MET A 31 13.21 5.50 -9.66
C MET A 31 14.70 5.78 -9.81
N GLY A 32 15.16 5.93 -11.06
CA GLY A 32 16.55 6.25 -11.39
C GLY A 32 17.53 5.15 -10.98
N ASN A 33 18.81 5.51 -10.79
CA ASN A 33 19.91 4.57 -10.52
C ASN A 33 19.72 3.71 -9.26
N THR A 34 18.76 4.06 -8.39
CA THR A 34 18.42 3.25 -7.21
C THR A 34 17.69 1.96 -7.60
N ALA A 35 16.96 1.96 -8.71
CA ALA A 35 16.29 0.76 -9.23
C ALA A 35 17.30 -0.33 -9.62
N ASP A 36 18.50 0.08 -10.07
CA ASP A 36 19.58 -0.82 -10.45
C ASP A 36 20.37 -1.39 -9.24
N ASN A 37 19.94 -1.08 -8.01
CA ASN A 37 20.56 -1.58 -6.79
C ASN A 37 19.62 -2.56 -6.06
N PRO A 38 19.60 -3.85 -6.47
CA PRO A 38 18.69 -4.84 -5.90
C PRO A 38 18.91 -5.06 -4.39
N GLN A 39 20.14 -4.89 -3.90
CA GLN A 39 20.43 -5.02 -2.46
C GLN A 39 19.77 -3.91 -1.65
N LEU A 40 19.79 -2.67 -2.16
CA LEU A 40 19.13 -1.54 -1.50
C LEU A 40 17.61 -1.70 -1.54
N VAL A 41 17.05 -2.12 -2.67
CA VAL A 41 15.61 -2.40 -2.81
C VAL A 41 15.17 -3.50 -1.83
N ALA A 42 15.92 -4.61 -1.77
CA ALA A 42 15.65 -5.71 -0.83
C ALA A 42 15.69 -5.25 0.63
N ARG A 43 16.73 -4.49 1.02
CA ARG A 43 16.87 -3.97 2.38
C ARG A 43 15.77 -2.98 2.75
N PHE A 44 15.37 -2.13 1.81
CA PHE A 44 14.26 -1.22 2.02
C PHE A 44 12.95 -2.00 2.24
N GLU A 45 12.68 -3.00 1.39
CA GLU A 45 11.48 -3.82 1.49
C GLU A 45 11.40 -4.55 2.84
N GLU A 46 12.50 -5.16 3.30
CA GLU A 46 12.60 -5.80 4.61
C GLU A 46 12.34 -4.81 5.76
N ALA A 47 12.99 -3.65 5.72
CA ALA A 47 12.82 -2.62 6.75
C ALA A 47 11.39 -2.08 6.78
N TYR A 48 10.78 -1.87 5.62
CA TYR A 48 9.40 -1.37 5.50
C TYR A 48 8.38 -2.41 6.00
N ALA A 49 8.56 -3.69 5.65
CA ALA A 49 7.71 -4.76 6.15
C ALA A 49 7.81 -4.88 7.69
N LYS A 50 9.02 -4.76 8.25
CA LYS A 50 9.24 -4.74 9.71
C LYS A 50 8.57 -3.54 10.37
N ALA A 51 8.74 -2.34 9.83
CA ALA A 51 8.15 -1.11 10.37
C ALA A 51 6.61 -1.16 10.33
N THR A 52 6.04 -1.62 9.23
CA THR A 52 4.58 -1.76 9.06
C THR A 52 4.00 -2.71 10.11
N ARG A 53 4.63 -3.88 10.28
CA ARG A 53 4.22 -4.86 11.30
C ARG A 53 4.34 -4.27 12.71
N TRP A 54 5.47 -3.64 13.02
CA TRP A 54 5.68 -3.04 14.33
C TRP A 54 4.62 -1.98 14.65
N CYS A 55 4.29 -1.09 13.70
CA CYS A 55 3.27 -0.08 13.91
C CYS A 55 1.88 -0.67 14.14
N GLN A 56 1.54 -1.79 13.50
CA GLN A 56 0.27 -2.46 13.74
C GLN A 56 0.20 -3.16 15.09
N GLU A 57 1.33 -3.70 15.56
CA GLU A 57 1.44 -4.33 16.88
C GLU A 57 1.54 -3.29 18.01
N ASN A 58 1.96 -2.06 17.70
CA ASN A 58 2.25 -0.98 18.67
C ASN A 58 1.57 0.34 18.28
N GLN A 59 0.27 0.29 17.96
CA GLN A 59 -0.47 1.40 17.34
C GLN A 59 -0.35 2.73 18.09
N GLN A 60 -0.49 2.68 19.43
CA GLN A 60 -0.38 3.88 20.27
C GLN A 60 1.01 4.51 20.19
N THR A 61 2.06 3.71 20.39
CA THR A 61 3.45 4.19 20.32
C THR A 61 3.81 4.67 18.93
N CYS A 62 3.41 3.94 17.88
CA CYS A 62 3.62 4.36 16.51
C CYS A 62 2.93 5.71 16.21
N ALA A 63 1.69 5.90 16.68
CA ALA A 63 0.97 7.16 16.54
C ALA A 63 1.67 8.33 17.24
N GLU A 64 2.18 8.12 18.47
CA GLU A 64 2.95 9.13 19.21
C GLU A 64 4.24 9.52 18.46
N GLU A 65 5.00 8.54 17.97
CA GLU A 65 6.23 8.78 17.22
C GLU A 65 5.99 9.56 15.92
N VAL A 66 4.93 9.22 15.17
CA VAL A 66 4.56 9.89 13.91
C VAL A 66 4.08 11.31 14.18
N THR A 67 3.21 11.50 15.16
CA THR A 67 2.59 12.82 15.44
C THR A 67 3.58 13.81 16.05
N ALA A 68 4.63 13.32 16.71
CA ALA A 68 5.78 14.15 17.10
C ALA A 68 6.50 14.79 15.90
N LYS A 69 6.35 14.23 14.68
CA LYS A 69 6.90 14.78 13.44
C LYS A 69 5.87 15.48 12.57
N ILE A 70 4.58 15.21 12.79
CA ILE A 70 3.46 15.76 12.01
C ILE A 70 2.47 16.42 12.98
N PRO A 71 2.73 17.67 13.42
CA PRO A 71 1.99 18.32 14.50
C PRO A 71 0.52 18.62 14.16
N MET A 72 0.10 18.44 12.91
CA MET A 72 -1.31 18.57 12.49
C MET A 72 -2.16 17.34 12.83
N LEU A 73 -1.55 16.24 13.26
CA LEU A 73 -2.24 14.99 13.61
C LEU A 73 -2.21 14.80 15.14
N SER A 74 -3.30 14.31 15.72
CA SER A 74 -3.31 13.87 17.13
C SER A 74 -2.94 12.40 17.23
N ALA A 75 -2.17 12.03 18.27
CA ALA A 75 -1.79 10.64 18.54
C ALA A 75 -3.02 9.74 18.71
N GLU A 76 -4.04 10.24 19.42
CA GLU A 76 -5.31 9.54 19.61
C GLU A 76 -6.01 9.24 18.28
N ALA A 77 -6.16 10.24 17.38
CA ALA A 77 -6.82 10.03 16.10
C ALA A 77 -6.00 9.11 15.17
N ALA A 78 -4.67 9.22 15.20
CA ALA A 78 -3.79 8.34 14.44
C ALA A 78 -3.85 6.89 14.94
N ALA A 79 -3.90 6.66 16.26
CA ALA A 79 -4.04 5.33 16.84
C ALA A 79 -5.42 4.71 16.51
N ASP A 80 -6.52 5.48 16.63
CA ASP A 80 -7.86 5.01 16.23
C ASP A 80 -7.94 4.67 14.73
N ALA A 81 -7.26 5.45 13.88
CA ALA A 81 -7.15 5.16 12.45
C ALA A 81 -6.36 3.87 12.19
N LEU A 82 -5.25 3.64 12.90
CA LEU A 82 -4.47 2.40 12.78
C LEU A 82 -5.26 1.18 13.26
N ALA A 83 -6.04 1.29 14.33
CA ALA A 83 -6.92 0.23 14.84
C ALA A 83 -8.02 -0.15 13.84
N ALA A 84 -8.48 0.81 13.04
CA ALA A 84 -9.47 0.62 11.99
C ALA A 84 -8.93 0.02 10.71
N GLN A 85 -7.64 0.21 10.45
CA GLN A 85 -7.00 -0.27 9.25
C GLN A 85 -6.78 -1.79 9.33
N GLY A 86 -7.04 -2.48 8.23
CA GLY A 86 -6.69 -3.89 8.12
C GLY A 86 -5.17 -4.06 8.16
N ASN A 87 -4.72 -5.15 8.79
CA ASN A 87 -3.32 -5.54 8.70
C ASN A 87 -3.04 -6.14 7.31
N TYR A 88 -2.46 -5.32 6.42
CA TYR A 88 -2.02 -5.83 5.13
C TYR A 88 -0.83 -5.06 4.59
N TYR A 89 0.22 -5.83 4.33
CA TYR A 89 1.36 -5.45 3.51
C TYR A 89 1.55 -6.55 2.45
N ALA A 90 1.90 -6.16 1.24
CA ALA A 90 2.29 -7.08 0.18
C ALA A 90 3.40 -6.48 -0.66
N THR A 91 4.30 -7.34 -1.11
CA THR A 91 5.30 -6.99 -2.13
C THR A 91 4.61 -6.74 -3.46
N ALA A 92 5.24 -5.98 -4.35
CA ALA A 92 4.69 -5.72 -5.68
C ALA A 92 4.44 -7.03 -6.45
N PHE A 93 5.35 -8.00 -6.32
CA PHE A 93 5.20 -9.34 -6.90
C PHE A 93 3.99 -10.10 -6.33
N ALA A 94 3.82 -10.13 -5.00
CA ALA A 94 2.69 -10.81 -4.36
C ALA A 94 1.33 -10.13 -4.67
N ALA A 95 1.33 -8.82 -4.88
CA ALA A 95 0.14 -8.03 -5.21
C ALA A 95 -0.17 -7.99 -6.71
N LYS A 96 0.65 -8.61 -7.58
CA LYS A 96 0.56 -8.46 -9.04
C LYS A 96 -0.85 -8.66 -9.58
N GLN A 97 -1.54 -9.73 -9.18
CA GLN A 97 -2.88 -10.02 -9.67
C GLN A 97 -3.91 -8.97 -9.23
N GLU A 98 -3.86 -8.52 -7.97
CA GLU A 98 -4.75 -7.46 -7.45
C GLU A 98 -4.48 -6.12 -8.19
N LEU A 99 -3.21 -5.82 -8.45
CA LEU A 99 -2.77 -4.64 -9.21
C LEU A 99 -3.20 -4.68 -10.68
N ASP A 100 -2.96 -5.78 -11.41
CA ASP A 100 -3.39 -5.93 -12.81
C ASP A 100 -4.90 -5.73 -12.94
N ALA A 101 -5.69 -6.33 -12.04
CA ALA A 101 -7.14 -6.18 -12.05
C ALA A 101 -7.59 -4.72 -11.81
N PHE A 102 -6.97 -4.05 -10.84
CA PHE A 102 -7.26 -2.64 -10.56
C PHE A 102 -6.85 -1.72 -11.71
N LEU A 103 -5.65 -1.89 -12.26
CA LEU A 103 -5.16 -1.10 -13.39
C LEU A 103 -5.97 -1.34 -14.66
N ALA A 104 -6.51 -2.55 -14.88
CA ALA A 104 -7.41 -2.83 -15.99
C ALA A 104 -8.72 -2.03 -15.91
N ILE A 105 -9.27 -1.85 -14.70
CA ILE A 105 -10.45 -1.01 -14.47
C ILE A 105 -10.14 0.45 -14.81
N LEU A 106 -8.99 0.95 -14.35
CA LEU A 106 -8.54 2.31 -14.68
C LEU A 106 -8.32 2.48 -16.18
N LEU A 107 -7.66 1.52 -16.84
CA LEU A 107 -7.43 1.52 -18.29
C LEU A 107 -8.74 1.59 -19.06
N ALA A 108 -9.73 0.78 -18.67
CA ALA A 108 -11.04 0.75 -19.34
C ALA A 108 -11.86 2.03 -19.14
N LYS A 109 -11.63 2.76 -18.05
CA LYS A 109 -12.36 3.99 -17.70
C LYS A 109 -11.69 5.25 -18.23
N GLN A 110 -10.38 5.35 -18.07
CA GLN A 110 -9.57 6.50 -18.47
C GLN A 110 -8.16 6.03 -18.84
N PRO A 111 -7.90 5.64 -20.10
CA PRO A 111 -6.61 5.05 -20.49
C PRO A 111 -5.38 5.89 -20.12
N ALA A 112 -5.51 7.22 -20.16
CA ALA A 112 -4.43 8.15 -19.82
C ALA A 112 -3.96 8.03 -18.36
N SER A 113 -4.80 7.54 -17.43
CA SER A 113 -4.42 7.43 -16.01
C SER A 113 -3.38 6.34 -15.72
N VAL A 114 -3.17 5.42 -16.67
CA VAL A 114 -2.19 4.32 -16.56
C VAL A 114 -1.20 4.30 -17.73
N GLY A 115 -1.11 5.38 -18.51
CA GLY A 115 -0.21 5.45 -19.66
C GLY A 115 -0.69 4.67 -20.89
N GLY A 116 -1.99 4.38 -21.00
CA GLY A 116 -2.63 3.81 -22.18
C GLY A 116 -2.53 2.29 -22.33
N LYS A 117 -1.82 1.61 -21.42
CA LYS A 117 -1.69 0.14 -21.40
C LYS A 117 -1.43 -0.36 -19.99
N LEU A 118 -1.57 -1.67 -19.77
CA LEU A 118 -1.10 -2.30 -18.54
C LEU A 118 0.43 -2.32 -18.48
N PRO A 119 1.01 -2.25 -17.28
CA PRO A 119 2.45 -2.39 -17.12
C PRO A 119 2.93 -3.81 -17.46
N ASN A 120 4.18 -3.90 -17.89
CA ASN A 120 4.92 -5.15 -18.08
C ASN A 120 5.39 -5.73 -16.73
N ALA A 121 6.04 -6.90 -16.77
CA ALA A 121 6.38 -7.66 -15.57
C ALA A 121 7.43 -7.00 -14.68
N ASP A 122 8.36 -6.23 -15.25
CA ASP A 122 9.41 -5.46 -14.58
C ASP A 122 8.86 -4.32 -13.69
N PHE A 123 7.63 -3.86 -13.94
CA PHE A 123 6.94 -2.91 -13.07
C PHE A 123 6.73 -3.46 -11.65
N TYR A 124 6.63 -4.78 -11.51
CA TYR A 124 6.41 -5.47 -10.25
C TYR A 124 7.75 -5.91 -9.67
N ALA A 125 8.34 -5.06 -8.82
CA ALA A 125 9.61 -5.34 -8.18
C ALA A 125 9.64 -6.72 -7.51
N ASN A 126 10.71 -7.48 -7.77
CA ASN A 126 10.99 -8.76 -7.13
C ASN A 126 12.49 -8.87 -6.82
N PRO A 127 12.96 -8.20 -5.76
CA PRO A 127 14.40 -8.13 -5.46
C PRO A 127 15.01 -9.47 -5.03
N ASN A 128 14.20 -10.52 -4.85
CA ASN A 128 14.64 -11.87 -4.52
C ASN A 128 14.64 -12.82 -5.74
N SER A 129 14.36 -12.31 -6.95
CA SER A 129 14.46 -13.09 -8.18
C SER A 129 15.92 -13.31 -8.57
N PRO A 130 16.33 -14.53 -8.97
CA PRO A 130 17.70 -14.80 -9.43
C PRO A 130 18.12 -14.08 -10.72
N GLU A 131 17.16 -13.52 -11.48
CA GLU A 131 17.35 -13.00 -12.84
C GLU A 131 16.96 -11.52 -13.01
N GLN A 132 17.14 -10.68 -11.98
CA GLN A 132 17.09 -9.21 -12.11
C GLN A 132 18.48 -8.61 -11.93
#